data_AF-W4MAF0-F1
#
_entry.id   AF-W4MAF0-F1
#
_cell.length_a   1.000
_cell.length_b   1.000
_cell.length_c   1.000
_cell.angle_alpha   90.00
_cell.angle_beta   90.00
_cell.angle_gamma   90.00
#
_symmetry.space_group_name_H-M   'P 1'
#
loop_
_entity.id
_entity.type
_entity.pdbx_description
1 polymer ?
#
loop_
_entity_poly.entity_id
_entity_poly.type
_entity_poly.pdbx_seq_one_letter_code
_entity_poly.pdbx_strand_id
1 'polypeptide(L)'
;MNALATMWNRFWFAPVPAWPLGLCRAWFFASFYALYLYRWDQRVYAFFPDGFFQPRSFFAWLSLSPVSEATFAWLVTGFEWAVILSALGLFTRLATTASFVLGLYVIGYQFNYGYLHWAHAVVPIAMGILALAPCGEELSIDAWLRRAKPRQPAGGQYGWPMQLVQLVFVSIFLAAGLSKLRAAGLAWITSDTLRYYMLENQYIFPEAAAASWGHPVADWLVLHPALCRFLAGCSLALELSAPAALFSHRGKKILIPSLFLFQVGNALLLYQDFFFAYLGLYAFWVPWQHFASQGHPRKD
;
A
#
# COMPACT_ATOMS: atom_id res chain seq x y z
N MET A 1 -12.73 33.39 10.54
CA MET A 1 -12.13 32.03 10.51
C MET A 1 -10.64 32.15 10.27
N ASN A 2 -9.81 31.52 11.11
CA ASN A 2 -8.35 31.58 10.98
C ASN A 2 -7.91 30.95 9.64
N ALA A 3 -6.92 31.54 8.97
CA ALA A 3 -6.40 31.06 7.67
C ALA A 3 -6.00 29.57 7.70
N LEU A 4 -5.46 29.11 8.84
CA LEU A 4 -5.13 27.70 9.09
C LEU A 4 -6.37 26.78 9.04
N ALA A 5 -7.50 27.20 9.61
CA ALA A 5 -8.73 26.42 9.59
C ALA A 5 -9.29 26.30 8.16
N THR A 6 -9.20 27.36 7.36
CA THR A 6 -9.60 27.34 5.95
C THR A 6 -8.71 26.41 5.13
N MET A 7 -7.39 26.44 5.33
CA MET A 7 -6.46 25.53 4.65
C MET A 7 -6.70 24.07 5.04
N TRP A 8 -6.90 23.81 6.34
CA TRP A 8 -7.21 22.48 6.86
C TRP A 8 -8.49 21.91 6.22
N ASN A 9 -9.58 22.70 6.23
CA ASN A 9 -10.85 22.29 5.65
C ASN A 9 -10.75 22.08 4.13
N ARG A 10 -9.98 22.92 3.45
CA ARG A 10 -9.75 22.76 2.01
C ARG A 10 -8.96 21.49 1.70
N PHE A 11 -7.95 21.15 2.50
CA PHE A 11 -7.15 19.96 2.28
C PHE A 11 -7.97 18.67 2.44
N TRP A 12 -8.73 18.56 3.53
CA TRP A 12 -9.49 17.35 3.86
C TRP A 12 -10.86 17.25 3.21
N PHE A 13 -11.55 18.38 3.02
CA PHE A 13 -12.98 18.40 2.69
C PHE A 13 -13.31 19.21 1.44
N ALA A 14 -12.33 19.48 0.58
CA ALA A 14 -12.62 20.01 -0.75
C ALA A 14 -13.63 19.09 -1.46
N PRO A 15 -14.65 19.65 -2.15
CA PRO A 15 -15.66 18.84 -2.82
C PRO A 15 -15.03 17.99 -3.92
N VAL A 16 -15.21 16.68 -3.83
CA VAL A 16 -14.80 15.72 -4.88
C VAL A 16 -16.04 14.89 -5.25
N PRO A 17 -16.25 14.53 -6.53
CA PRO A 17 -17.28 13.57 -6.92
C PRO A 17 -17.08 12.21 -6.22
N ALA A 18 -18.10 11.36 -6.20
CA ALA A 18 -18.01 10.05 -5.54
C ALA A 18 -17.22 9.01 -6.36
N TRP A 19 -17.31 9.04 -7.70
CA TRP A 19 -16.69 8.04 -8.57
C TRP A 19 -15.17 7.85 -8.41
N PRO A 20 -14.31 8.87 -8.18
CA PRO A 20 -12.87 8.65 -8.01
C PRO A 20 -12.57 7.77 -6.81
N LEU A 21 -13.30 7.94 -5.70
CA LEU A 21 -13.16 7.10 -4.52
C LEU A 21 -13.60 5.65 -4.81
N GLY A 22 -14.72 5.48 -5.53
CA GLY A 22 -15.18 4.16 -5.96
C GLY A 22 -14.19 3.44 -6.88
N LEU A 23 -13.55 4.18 -7.81
CA LEU A 23 -12.49 3.67 -8.67
C LEU A 23 -11.24 3.31 -7.87
N CYS A 24 -10.79 4.18 -6.96
CA CYS A 24 -9.63 3.89 -6.11
C CYS A 24 -9.86 2.66 -5.24
N ARG A 25 -11.06 2.50 -4.66
CA ARG A 25 -11.49 1.27 -3.96
C ARG A 25 -11.36 0.05 -4.87
N ALA A 26 -12.01 0.07 -6.03
CA ALA A 26 -12.02 -1.06 -6.95
C ALA A 26 -10.60 -1.46 -7.36
N TRP A 27 -9.78 -0.47 -7.77
CA TRP A 27 -8.40 -0.68 -8.16
C TRP A 27 -7.54 -1.21 -7.02
N PHE A 28 -7.64 -0.62 -5.83
CA PHE A 28 -6.87 -1.04 -4.67
C PHE A 28 -7.12 -2.51 -4.31
N PHE A 29 -8.39 -2.90 -4.14
CA PHE A 29 -8.72 -4.28 -3.78
C PHE A 29 -8.43 -5.27 -4.92
N ALA A 30 -8.72 -4.90 -6.18
CA ALA A 30 -8.46 -5.77 -7.33
C ALA A 30 -6.96 -6.01 -7.54
N SER A 31 -6.14 -4.95 -7.52
CA SER A 31 -4.68 -5.07 -7.65
C SER A 31 -4.07 -5.81 -6.45
N PHE A 32 -4.54 -5.55 -5.24
CA PHE A 32 -4.10 -6.28 -4.05
C PHE A 32 -4.40 -7.79 -4.18
N TYR A 33 -5.60 -8.16 -4.64
CA TYR A 33 -5.91 -9.56 -4.89
C TYR A 33 -5.01 -10.17 -5.97
N ALA A 34 -4.98 -9.56 -7.17
CA ALA A 34 -4.32 -10.12 -8.33
C ALA A 34 -2.79 -10.19 -8.21
N LEU A 35 -2.18 -9.21 -7.53
CA LEU A 35 -0.73 -9.06 -7.47
C LEU A 35 -0.12 -9.53 -6.15
N TYR A 36 -0.91 -9.61 -5.08
CA TYR A 36 -0.41 -10.07 -3.78
C TYR A 36 -1.06 -11.39 -3.36
N LEU A 37 -2.37 -11.40 -3.06
CA LEU A 37 -3.02 -12.61 -2.50
C LEU A 37 -2.99 -13.80 -3.45
N TYR A 38 -3.20 -13.59 -4.75
CA TYR A 38 -3.18 -14.66 -5.74
C TYR A 38 -1.78 -15.25 -5.95
N ARG A 39 -0.72 -14.47 -5.67
CA ARG A 39 0.68 -14.90 -5.84
C ARG A 39 1.26 -15.52 -4.56
N TRP A 40 0.82 -15.05 -3.40
CA TRP A 40 1.29 -15.52 -2.09
C TRP A 40 0.15 -16.12 -1.28
N ASP A 41 0.07 -17.46 -1.31
CA ASP A 41 -0.86 -18.20 -0.46
C ASP A 41 -0.46 -18.06 1.02
N GLN A 42 -1.25 -17.28 1.75
CA GLN A 42 -1.01 -17.05 3.17
C GLN A 42 -1.17 -18.31 4.00
N ARG A 43 -1.89 -19.33 3.50
CA ARG A 43 -2.13 -20.59 4.21
C ARG A 43 -0.84 -21.31 4.60
N VAL A 44 0.29 -21.03 3.93
CA VAL A 44 1.61 -21.58 4.26
C VAL A 44 1.98 -21.39 5.74
N TYR A 45 1.56 -20.27 6.35
CA TYR A 45 1.89 -19.97 7.75
C TYR A 45 1.14 -20.83 8.76
N ALA A 46 0.09 -21.54 8.36
CA ALA A 46 -0.57 -22.52 9.24
C ALA A 46 0.26 -23.78 9.48
N PHE A 47 1.21 -24.09 8.61
CA PHE A 47 2.08 -25.25 8.75
C PHE A 47 3.29 -24.99 9.65
N PHE A 48 3.47 -23.75 10.11
CA PHE A 48 4.62 -23.38 10.93
C PHE A 48 4.41 -23.91 12.36
N PRO A 49 5.43 -24.54 12.97
CA PRO A 49 5.28 -25.10 14.32
C PRO A 49 4.93 -24.02 15.35
N ASP A 50 3.95 -24.30 16.21
CA ASP A 50 3.48 -23.37 17.25
C ASP A 50 4.59 -22.88 18.20
N GLY A 51 5.64 -23.69 18.40
CA GLY A 51 6.80 -23.31 19.20
C GLY A 51 7.56 -22.08 18.69
N PHE A 52 7.40 -21.72 17.42
CA PHE A 52 7.98 -20.50 16.83
C PHE A 52 7.04 -19.29 16.90
N PHE A 53 5.80 -19.47 17.37
CA PHE A 53 4.86 -18.37 17.49
C PHE A 53 5.25 -17.44 18.63
N GLN A 54 5.64 -16.23 18.27
CA GLN A 54 5.96 -15.15 19.18
C GLN A 54 4.91 -14.05 19.00
N PRO A 55 3.86 -13.99 19.85
CA PRO A 55 2.82 -12.99 19.72
C PRO A 55 3.40 -11.57 19.70
N ARG A 56 3.05 -10.76 18.70
CA ARG A 56 3.45 -9.35 18.57
C ARG A 56 2.25 -8.45 18.38
N SER A 57 2.39 -7.17 18.73
CA SER A 57 1.35 -6.15 18.51
C SER A 57 0.00 -6.58 19.10
N PHE A 58 -1.11 -6.46 18.36
CA PHE A 58 -2.42 -6.84 18.86
C PHE A 58 -2.57 -8.35 19.18
N PHE A 59 -1.77 -9.25 18.59
CA PHE A 59 -1.77 -10.66 19.00
C PHE A 59 -1.28 -10.81 20.44
N ALA A 60 -0.25 -10.05 20.83
CA ALA A 60 0.21 -10.00 22.21
C ALA A 60 -0.83 -9.33 23.13
N TRP A 61 -1.36 -8.18 22.73
CA TRP A 61 -2.31 -7.42 23.56
C TRP A 61 -3.62 -8.18 23.84
N LEU A 62 -4.10 -8.94 22.86
CA LEU A 62 -5.32 -9.74 22.97
C LEU A 62 -5.04 -11.19 23.39
N SER A 63 -3.79 -11.54 23.69
CA SER A 63 -3.36 -12.90 24.05
C SER A 63 -3.83 -13.96 23.04
N LEU A 64 -3.78 -13.62 21.76
CA LEU A 64 -4.14 -14.54 20.68
C LEU A 64 -3.06 -15.61 20.53
N SER A 65 -3.51 -16.85 20.37
CA SER A 65 -2.66 -18.02 20.14
C SER A 65 -2.75 -18.48 18.69
N PRO A 66 -1.81 -19.32 18.22
CA PRO A 66 -1.96 -20.03 16.95
C PRO A 66 -3.32 -20.73 16.87
N VAL A 67 -3.90 -20.74 15.67
CA VAL A 67 -5.15 -21.45 15.41
C VAL A 67 -4.87 -22.68 14.56
N SER A 68 -5.80 -23.63 14.56
CA SER A 68 -5.67 -24.83 13.73
C SER A 68 -5.53 -24.47 12.24
N GLU A 69 -4.86 -25.33 11.48
CA GLU A 69 -4.68 -25.16 10.03
C GLU A 69 -6.01 -24.94 9.30
N ALA A 70 -7.02 -25.76 9.63
CA ALA A 70 -8.36 -25.62 9.07
C ALA A 70 -8.98 -24.24 9.38
N THR A 71 -8.86 -23.78 10.63
CA THR A 71 -9.36 -22.45 11.03
C THR A 71 -8.66 -21.34 10.26
N PHE A 72 -7.33 -21.41 10.14
CA PHE A 72 -6.58 -20.39 9.41
C PHE A 72 -6.92 -20.39 7.92
N ALA A 73 -7.08 -21.56 7.30
CA ALA A 73 -7.50 -21.67 5.91
C ALA A 73 -8.88 -21.03 5.65
N TRP A 74 -9.82 -21.20 6.58
CA TRP A 74 -11.12 -20.51 6.51
C TRP A 74 -11.00 -18.99 6.65
N LEU A 75 -10.12 -18.49 7.53
CA LEU A 75 -9.87 -17.06 7.69
C LEU A 75 -9.25 -16.45 6.43
N VAL A 76 -8.26 -17.12 5.82
CA VAL A 76 -7.65 -16.68 4.55
C VAL A 76 -8.68 -16.68 3.42
N THR A 77 -9.47 -17.75 3.31
CA THR A 77 -10.51 -17.85 2.26
C THR A 77 -11.59 -16.78 2.43
N GLY A 78 -12.04 -16.54 3.66
CA GLY A 78 -12.97 -15.45 3.97
C GLY A 78 -12.39 -14.07 3.64
N PHE A 79 -11.09 -13.87 3.89
CA PHE A 79 -10.40 -12.63 3.55
C PHE A 79 -10.32 -12.41 2.04
N GLU A 80 -9.95 -13.43 1.26
CA GLU A 80 -9.91 -13.39 -0.21
C GLU A 80 -11.28 -12.98 -0.79
N TRP A 81 -12.36 -13.63 -0.33
CA TRP A 81 -13.72 -13.28 -0.76
C TRP A 81 -14.12 -11.87 -0.35
N ALA A 82 -13.79 -11.45 0.88
CA ALA A 82 -14.07 -10.09 1.33
C ALA A 82 -13.36 -9.05 0.44
N VAL A 83 -12.11 -9.30 0.04
CA VAL A 83 -11.33 -8.45 -0.87
C VAL A 83 -11.96 -8.42 -2.27
N ILE A 84 -12.36 -9.56 -2.83
CA ILE A 84 -13.03 -9.64 -4.14
C ILE A 84 -14.34 -8.85 -4.11
N LEU A 85 -15.18 -9.07 -3.11
CA LEU A 85 -16.45 -8.34 -2.94
C LEU A 85 -16.19 -6.84 -2.73
N SER A 86 -15.12 -6.49 -2.01
CA SER A 86 -14.68 -5.11 -1.82
C SER A 86 -14.13 -4.47 -3.08
N ALA A 87 -13.65 -5.23 -4.06
CA ALA A 87 -13.24 -4.74 -5.38
C ALA A 87 -14.45 -4.52 -6.30
N LEU A 88 -15.42 -5.44 -6.27
CA LEU A 88 -16.68 -5.33 -7.00
C LEU A 88 -17.60 -4.26 -6.43
N GLY A 89 -17.49 -3.96 -5.14
CA GLY A 89 -18.40 -3.07 -4.43
C GLY A 89 -19.77 -3.72 -4.24
N LEU A 90 -19.78 -4.99 -3.84
CA LEU A 90 -20.96 -5.75 -3.47
C LEU A 90 -20.98 -5.91 -1.94
N PHE A 91 -22.10 -5.53 -1.30
CA PHE A 91 -22.20 -5.38 0.15
C PHE A 91 -21.07 -4.50 0.72
N THR A 92 -20.76 -3.41 0.03
CA THR A 92 -19.50 -2.67 0.11
C THR A 92 -19.07 -2.40 1.56
N ARG A 93 -19.98 -1.91 2.42
CA ARG A 93 -19.65 -1.63 3.84
C ARG A 93 -19.26 -2.87 4.61
N LEU A 94 -20.00 -3.97 4.44
CA LEU A 94 -19.69 -5.23 5.08
C LEU A 94 -18.39 -5.83 4.51
N ALA A 95 -18.25 -5.84 3.20
CA ALA A 95 -17.09 -6.40 2.51
C ALA A 95 -15.78 -5.66 2.87
N THR A 96 -15.78 -4.32 2.88
CA THR A 96 -14.57 -3.55 3.22
C THR A 96 -14.23 -3.65 4.71
N THR A 97 -15.24 -3.71 5.58
CA THR A 97 -15.04 -3.97 7.01
C THR A 97 -14.49 -5.37 7.27
N ALA A 98 -15.06 -6.39 6.62
CA ALA A 98 -14.56 -7.76 6.69
C ALA A 98 -13.13 -7.86 6.15
N SER A 99 -12.83 -7.19 5.03
CA SER A 99 -11.46 -7.12 4.48
C SER A 99 -10.49 -6.49 5.47
N PHE A 100 -10.89 -5.42 6.15
CA PHE A 100 -10.05 -4.79 7.17
C PHE A 100 -9.81 -5.72 8.36
N VAL A 101 -10.86 -6.30 8.94
CA VAL A 101 -10.76 -7.13 10.15
C VAL A 101 -10.00 -8.42 9.86
N LEU A 102 -10.38 -9.15 8.80
CA LEU A 102 -9.71 -10.38 8.40
C LEU A 102 -8.30 -10.09 7.90
N GLY A 103 -8.09 -9.01 7.14
CA GLY A 103 -6.77 -8.62 6.66
C GLY A 103 -5.82 -8.25 7.78
N LEU A 104 -6.31 -7.55 8.83
CA LEU A 104 -5.51 -7.26 10.03
C LEU A 104 -5.03 -8.56 10.67
N TYR A 105 -5.91 -9.55 10.82
CA TYR A 105 -5.58 -10.86 11.39
C TYR A 105 -4.63 -11.66 10.48
N VAL A 106 -5.01 -11.91 9.22
CA VAL A 106 -4.28 -12.78 8.28
C VAL A 106 -2.91 -12.21 7.96
N ILE A 107 -2.80 -10.92 7.59
CA ILE A 107 -1.51 -10.29 7.30
C ILE A 107 -0.67 -10.16 8.57
N GLY A 108 -1.29 -9.95 9.72
CA GLY A 108 -0.59 -9.90 11.01
C GLY A 108 -0.09 -11.26 11.48
N TYR A 109 -0.72 -12.37 11.06
CA TYR A 109 -0.42 -13.72 11.55
C TYR A 109 1.03 -14.11 11.28
N GLN A 110 1.53 -13.89 10.05
CA GLN A 110 2.92 -14.15 9.65
C GLN A 110 3.96 -13.38 10.49
N PHE A 111 3.61 -12.20 11.02
CA PHE A 111 4.54 -11.39 11.81
C PHE A 111 4.87 -12.01 13.17
N ASN A 112 4.08 -12.98 13.62
CA ASN A 112 4.33 -13.72 14.85
C ASN A 112 5.36 -14.85 14.67
N TYR A 113 5.74 -15.20 13.43
CA TYR A 113 6.76 -16.23 13.15
C TYR A 113 8.12 -15.64 12.76
N GLY A 114 8.39 -14.38 13.15
CA GLY A 114 9.68 -13.73 12.90
C GLY A 114 9.82 -13.04 11.54
N TYR A 115 8.83 -13.17 10.64
CA TYR A 115 8.79 -12.45 9.38
C TYR A 115 8.41 -10.97 9.62
N LEU A 116 9.37 -10.06 9.84
CA LEU A 116 9.09 -8.64 10.07
C LEU A 116 9.34 -7.79 8.82
N HIS A 117 8.41 -7.85 7.87
CA HIS A 117 8.34 -6.89 6.78
C HIS A 117 7.23 -5.86 7.04
N TRP A 118 7.59 -4.81 7.76
CA TRP A 118 6.73 -3.68 8.16
C TRP A 118 5.95 -3.04 7.01
N ALA A 119 6.43 -3.22 5.78
CA ALA A 119 5.81 -2.71 4.57
C ALA A 119 4.36 -3.22 4.39
N HIS A 120 3.99 -4.42 4.84
CA HIS A 120 2.62 -4.92 4.63
C HIS A 120 1.57 -4.24 5.53
N ALA A 121 1.97 -3.48 6.55
CA ALA A 121 1.05 -2.81 7.47
C ALA A 121 0.22 -1.69 6.82
N VAL A 122 0.68 -1.13 5.68
CA VAL A 122 -0.06 -0.09 4.95
C VAL A 122 -1.42 -0.57 4.45
N VAL A 123 -1.50 -1.85 4.07
CA VAL A 123 -2.65 -2.42 3.38
C VAL A 123 -3.85 -2.49 4.34
N PRO A 124 -3.76 -3.11 5.54
CA PRO A 124 -4.82 -3.06 6.53
C PRO A 124 -5.24 -1.63 6.89
N ILE A 125 -4.30 -0.69 6.99
CA ILE A 125 -4.65 0.71 7.30
C ILE A 125 -5.51 1.31 6.18
N ALA A 126 -5.12 1.14 4.91
CA ALA A 126 -5.91 1.59 3.76
C ALA A 126 -7.29 0.90 3.70
N MET A 127 -7.36 -0.39 4.00
CA MET A 127 -8.63 -1.13 4.11
C MET A 127 -9.53 -0.54 5.19
N GLY A 128 -8.98 -0.23 6.38
CA GLY A 128 -9.72 0.40 7.47
C GLY A 128 -10.25 1.79 7.11
N ILE A 129 -9.45 2.60 6.41
CA ILE A 129 -9.90 3.89 5.88
C ILE A 129 -11.08 3.70 4.92
N LEU A 130 -10.99 2.74 3.99
CA LEU A 130 -12.06 2.45 3.04
C LEU A 130 -13.31 1.83 3.70
N ALA A 131 -13.15 1.08 4.79
CA ALA A 131 -14.26 0.57 5.60
C ALA A 131 -15.11 1.70 6.19
N LEU A 132 -14.45 2.78 6.64
CA LEU A 132 -15.10 3.98 7.17
C LEU A 132 -15.58 4.95 6.07
N ALA A 133 -15.01 4.88 4.88
CA ALA A 133 -15.34 5.76 3.77
C ALA A 133 -16.65 5.40 3.02
N PRO A 134 -17.38 6.39 2.48
CA PRO A 134 -18.53 6.15 1.58
C PRO A 134 -18.09 5.69 0.17
N CYS A 135 -17.23 4.67 0.09
CA CYS A 135 -16.58 4.20 -1.14
C CYS A 135 -17.47 3.27 -2.02
N GLY A 136 -18.70 2.99 -1.58
CA GLY A 136 -19.68 2.18 -2.30
C GLY A 136 -20.83 2.97 -2.92
N GLU A 137 -20.77 4.30 -2.90
CA GLU A 137 -21.86 5.17 -3.38
C GLU A 137 -21.85 5.37 -4.89
N GLU A 138 -20.70 5.25 -5.54
CA GLU A 138 -20.55 5.28 -7.00
C GLU A 138 -19.50 4.24 -7.45
N LEU A 139 -19.60 3.76 -8.70
CA LEU A 139 -18.79 2.68 -9.27
C LEU A 139 -18.75 1.40 -8.40
N SER A 140 -19.91 0.90 -8.00
CA SER A 140 -20.06 -0.33 -7.22
C SER A 140 -21.27 -1.12 -7.73
N ILE A 141 -21.28 -2.45 -7.57
CA ILE A 141 -22.47 -3.27 -7.85
C ILE A 141 -23.64 -2.81 -6.97
N ASP A 142 -23.40 -2.46 -5.72
CA ASP A 142 -24.44 -1.94 -4.83
C ASP A 142 -25.10 -0.66 -5.37
N ALA A 143 -24.31 0.28 -5.92
CA ALA A 143 -24.84 1.50 -6.54
C ALA A 143 -25.57 1.18 -7.85
N TRP A 144 -25.08 0.21 -8.62
CA TRP A 144 -25.73 -0.30 -9.82
C TRP A 144 -27.14 -0.85 -9.52
N LEU A 145 -27.27 -1.65 -8.48
CA LEU A 145 -28.55 -2.22 -8.03
C LEU A 145 -29.51 -1.14 -7.47
N ARG A 146 -28.96 -0.04 -6.92
CA ARG A 146 -29.73 1.08 -6.35
C ARG A 146 -30.00 2.23 -7.33
N ARG A 147 -29.82 2.03 -8.64
CA ARG A 147 -29.86 3.04 -9.73
C ARG A 147 -31.10 3.94 -9.79
N ALA A 148 -32.15 3.69 -9.00
CA ALA A 148 -33.29 4.59 -8.85
C ALA A 148 -32.98 5.89 -8.08
N LYS A 149 -31.83 6.01 -7.40
CA LYS A 149 -31.46 7.23 -6.66
C LYS A 149 -30.64 8.21 -7.51
N PRO A 150 -30.84 9.54 -7.35
CA PRO A 150 -30.01 10.55 -7.99
C PRO A 150 -28.53 10.37 -7.64
N ARG A 151 -27.64 10.74 -8.58
CA ARG A 151 -26.20 10.82 -8.30
C ARG A 151 -25.96 11.75 -7.11
N GLN A 152 -25.15 11.30 -6.17
CA GLN A 152 -24.79 12.11 -5.01
C GLN A 152 -23.96 13.33 -5.46
N PRO A 153 -24.23 14.53 -4.92
CA PRO A 153 -23.44 15.71 -5.23
C PRO A 153 -22.00 15.54 -4.74
N ALA A 154 -21.07 16.26 -5.38
CA ALA A 154 -19.69 16.30 -4.93
C ALA A 154 -19.60 16.81 -3.48
N GLY A 155 -18.76 16.18 -2.67
CA GLY A 155 -18.68 16.49 -1.24
C GLY A 155 -17.34 16.11 -0.64
N GLY A 156 -16.99 16.74 0.49
CA GLY A 156 -15.74 16.47 1.21
C GLY A 156 -15.63 15.04 1.76
N GLN A 157 -16.77 14.36 1.94
CA GLN A 157 -16.85 12.98 2.42
C GLN A 157 -16.15 11.95 1.51
N TYR A 158 -15.94 12.28 0.23
CA TYR A 158 -15.23 11.43 -0.72
C TYR A 158 -13.74 11.80 -0.85
N GLY A 159 -13.38 13.05 -0.50
CA GLY A 159 -12.01 13.54 -0.54
C GLY A 159 -11.18 12.98 0.62
N TRP A 160 -11.64 13.18 1.87
CA TRP A 160 -10.87 12.89 3.08
C TRP A 160 -10.26 11.47 3.12
N PRO A 161 -10.95 10.40 2.67
CA PRO A 161 -10.36 9.06 2.69
C PRO A 161 -9.18 8.96 1.74
N MET A 162 -9.26 9.59 0.57
CA MET A 162 -8.18 9.59 -0.41
C MET A 162 -6.97 10.35 0.11
N GLN A 163 -7.17 11.53 0.73
CA GLN A 163 -6.06 12.26 1.34
C GLN A 163 -5.46 11.52 2.54
N LEU A 164 -6.26 10.80 3.32
CA LEU A 164 -5.76 10.03 4.44
C LEU A 164 -4.91 8.84 3.97
N VAL A 165 -5.33 8.15 2.90
CA VAL A 165 -4.51 7.10 2.26
C VAL A 165 -3.20 7.68 1.72
N GLN A 166 -3.24 8.84 1.05
CA GLN A 166 -2.03 9.54 0.59
C GLN A 166 -1.10 9.92 1.75
N LEU A 167 -1.66 10.39 2.87
CA LEU A 167 -0.90 10.74 4.06
C LEU A 167 -0.20 9.51 4.64
N VAL A 168 -0.94 8.42 4.88
CA VAL A 168 -0.37 7.15 5.37
C VAL A 168 0.71 6.66 4.43
N PHE A 169 0.48 6.71 3.11
CA PHE A 169 1.45 6.31 2.09
C PHE A 169 2.78 7.05 2.25
N VAL A 170 2.79 8.39 2.27
CA VAL A 170 4.04 9.15 2.41
C VAL A 170 4.67 9.01 3.80
N SER A 171 3.87 8.83 4.85
CA SER A 171 4.36 8.63 6.22
C SER A 171 5.22 7.37 6.34
N ILE A 172 4.91 6.31 5.57
CA ILE A 172 5.69 5.08 5.58
C ILE A 172 7.06 5.29 4.92
N PHE A 173 7.13 5.98 3.79
CA PHE A 173 8.41 6.32 3.18
C PHE A 173 9.24 7.23 4.09
N LEU A 174 8.61 8.24 4.70
CA LEU A 174 9.29 9.08 5.67
C LEU A 174 9.84 8.26 6.85
N ALA A 175 9.03 7.35 7.41
CA ALA A 175 9.46 6.47 8.48
C ALA A 175 10.61 5.54 8.06
N ALA A 176 10.60 5.04 6.82
CA ALA A 176 11.68 4.24 6.26
C ALA A 176 12.99 5.05 6.17
N GLY A 177 12.94 6.29 5.66
CA GLY A 177 14.10 7.17 5.59
C GLY A 177 14.64 7.56 6.97
N LEU A 178 13.75 7.89 7.91
CA LEU A 178 14.12 8.19 9.29
C LEU A 178 14.70 6.97 10.01
N SER A 179 14.21 5.76 9.73
CA SER A 179 14.76 4.53 10.28
C SER A 179 16.18 4.28 9.79
N LYS A 180 16.46 4.49 8.50
CA LYS A 180 17.81 4.41 7.92
C LYS A 180 18.78 5.39 8.59
N LEU A 181 18.35 6.65 8.73
CA LEU A 181 19.13 7.68 9.42
C LEU A 181 19.35 7.34 10.90
N ARG A 182 18.35 6.79 11.58
CA ARG A 182 18.49 6.40 12.99
C ARG A 182 19.43 5.21 13.17
N ALA A 183 19.38 4.24 12.27
CA ALA A 183 20.18 3.02 12.37
C ALA A 183 21.64 3.21 11.93
N ALA A 184 21.89 3.98 10.87
CA ALA A 184 23.20 4.11 10.25
C ALA A 184 23.69 5.56 10.05
N GLY A 185 22.83 6.56 10.27
CA GLY A 185 23.17 7.96 9.98
C GLY A 185 23.57 8.17 8.52
N LEU A 186 24.62 8.98 8.31
CA LEU A 186 25.18 9.18 6.96
C LEU A 186 25.92 7.95 6.41
N ALA A 187 26.27 6.98 7.27
CA ALA A 187 26.90 5.74 6.82
C ALA A 187 26.00 4.92 5.90
N TRP A 188 24.67 5.12 5.96
CA TRP A 188 23.74 4.54 4.98
C TRP A 188 24.13 4.89 3.53
N ILE A 189 24.63 6.11 3.31
CA ILE A 189 25.03 6.62 1.99
C ILE A 189 26.52 6.38 1.75
N THR A 190 27.37 6.64 2.76
CA THR A 190 28.83 6.67 2.55
C THR A 190 29.49 5.29 2.60
N SER A 191 28.82 4.28 3.15
CA SER A 191 29.32 2.90 3.23
C SER A 191 28.77 2.02 2.12
N ASP A 192 29.03 0.71 2.20
CA ASP A 192 28.56 -0.29 1.24
C ASP A 192 27.19 -0.87 1.61
N THR A 193 26.36 -0.17 2.40
CA THR A 193 25.06 -0.69 2.89
C THR A 193 24.15 -1.22 1.79
N LEU A 194 23.88 -0.44 0.73
CA LEU A 194 23.01 -0.88 -0.36
C LEU A 194 23.62 -2.07 -1.12
N ARG A 195 24.94 -2.03 -1.34
CA ARG A 195 25.68 -3.11 -2.00
C ARG A 195 25.61 -4.41 -1.18
N TYR A 196 25.73 -4.30 0.14
CA TYR A 196 25.59 -5.41 1.06
C TYR A 196 24.19 -6.01 0.98
N TYR A 197 23.12 -5.20 1.02
CA TYR A 197 21.75 -5.71 0.91
C TYR A 197 21.46 -6.38 -0.44
N MET A 198 22.03 -5.88 -1.54
CA MET A 198 21.89 -6.53 -2.85
C MET A 198 22.52 -7.93 -2.83
N LEU A 199 23.75 -8.06 -2.33
CA LEU A 199 24.43 -9.34 -2.19
C LEU A 199 23.70 -10.28 -1.21
N GLU A 200 23.38 -9.79 -0.02
CA GLU A 200 22.68 -10.55 1.02
C GLU A 200 21.35 -11.12 0.49
N ASN A 201 20.55 -10.29 -0.19
CA ASN A 201 19.25 -10.73 -0.71
C ASN A 201 19.38 -11.75 -1.85
N GLN A 202 20.45 -11.73 -2.65
CA GLN A 202 20.72 -12.79 -3.63
C GLN A 202 20.91 -14.15 -2.95
N TYR A 203 21.57 -14.17 -1.78
CA TYR A 203 21.79 -15.40 -1.00
C TYR A 203 20.55 -15.83 -0.21
N ILE A 204 19.79 -14.89 0.35
CA ILE A 204 18.59 -15.20 1.15
C ILE A 204 17.42 -15.62 0.25
N PHE A 205 17.29 -15.03 -0.95
CA PHE A 205 16.18 -15.27 -1.86
C PHE A 205 16.64 -15.79 -3.23
N PRO A 206 17.36 -16.92 -3.30
CA PRO A 206 18.00 -17.37 -4.54
C PRO A 206 17.00 -17.66 -5.67
N GLU A 207 15.81 -18.17 -5.34
CA GLU A 207 14.75 -18.42 -6.32
C GLU A 207 14.17 -17.12 -6.90
N ALA A 208 13.89 -16.13 -6.04
CA ALA A 208 13.40 -14.82 -6.47
C ALA A 208 14.47 -14.07 -7.27
N ALA A 209 15.73 -14.19 -6.86
CA ALA A 209 16.89 -13.64 -7.55
C ALA A 209 16.99 -14.25 -8.97
N ALA A 210 16.94 -15.58 -9.10
CA ALA A 210 16.99 -16.27 -10.39
C ALA A 210 15.79 -15.93 -11.31
N ALA A 211 14.61 -15.70 -10.75
CA ALA A 211 13.43 -15.32 -11.51
C ALA A 211 13.39 -13.83 -11.89
N SER A 212 14.17 -12.98 -11.24
CA SER A 212 14.15 -11.53 -11.45
C SER A 212 14.97 -11.13 -12.67
N TRP A 213 14.32 -10.39 -13.58
CA TRP A 213 15.01 -9.75 -14.70
C TRP A 213 16.02 -8.68 -14.27
N GLY A 214 15.93 -8.23 -13.02
CA GLY A 214 16.88 -7.28 -12.43
C GLY A 214 18.20 -7.91 -11.98
N HIS A 215 18.32 -9.24 -11.93
CA HIS A 215 19.52 -9.90 -11.41
C HIS A 215 20.82 -9.52 -12.13
N PRO A 216 20.90 -9.50 -13.48
CA PRO A 216 22.14 -9.10 -14.16
C PRO A 216 22.51 -7.64 -13.88
N VAL A 217 21.53 -6.78 -13.69
CA VAL A 217 21.74 -5.37 -13.32
C VAL A 217 22.24 -5.27 -11.88
N ALA A 218 21.72 -6.09 -10.98
CA ALA A 218 22.17 -6.14 -9.59
C ALA A 218 23.64 -6.60 -9.51
N ASP A 219 24.01 -7.66 -10.22
CA ASP A 219 25.40 -8.15 -10.29
C ASP A 219 26.35 -7.06 -10.81
N TRP A 220 25.96 -6.38 -11.89
CA TRP A 220 26.75 -5.29 -12.43
C TRP A 220 26.87 -4.11 -11.45
N LEU A 221 25.79 -3.73 -10.76
CA LEU A 221 25.79 -2.63 -9.78
C LEU A 221 26.71 -2.92 -8.59
N VAL A 222 26.73 -4.16 -8.10
CA VAL A 222 27.57 -4.57 -6.95
C VAL A 222 29.06 -4.39 -7.24
N LEU A 223 29.47 -4.42 -8.51
CA LEU A 223 30.84 -4.13 -8.94
C LEU A 223 31.19 -2.62 -8.94
N HIS A 224 30.20 -1.74 -8.75
CA HIS A 224 30.35 -0.29 -8.80
C HIS A 224 29.93 0.39 -7.47
N PRO A 225 30.75 0.34 -6.41
CA PRO A 225 30.39 0.86 -5.09
C PRO A 225 29.93 2.32 -5.08
N ALA A 226 30.55 3.19 -5.88
CA ALA A 226 30.15 4.60 -5.97
C ALA A 226 28.70 4.77 -6.48
N LEU A 227 28.26 3.93 -7.42
CA LEU A 227 26.89 3.95 -7.93
C LEU A 227 25.91 3.42 -6.89
N CYS A 228 26.26 2.37 -6.13
CA CYS A 228 25.47 1.92 -4.99
C CYS A 228 25.28 3.02 -3.95
N ARG A 229 26.35 3.77 -3.61
CA ARG A 229 26.27 4.90 -2.67
C ARG A 229 25.38 6.02 -3.20
N PHE A 230 25.49 6.32 -4.49
CA PHE A 230 24.61 7.29 -5.14
C PHE A 230 23.14 6.87 -5.06
N LEU A 231 22.82 5.62 -5.40
CA LEU A 231 21.46 5.08 -5.31
C LEU A 231 20.96 5.04 -3.86
N ALA A 232 21.81 4.71 -2.89
CA ALA A 232 21.49 4.79 -1.46
C ALA A 232 21.11 6.22 -1.06
N GLY A 233 21.88 7.21 -1.51
CA GLY A 233 21.58 8.63 -1.34
C GLY A 233 20.26 9.06 -1.99
N CYS A 234 20.00 8.64 -3.23
CA CYS A 234 18.74 8.88 -3.92
C CYS A 234 17.55 8.27 -3.17
N SER A 235 17.67 7.04 -2.68
CA SER A 235 16.60 6.39 -1.92
C SER A 235 16.25 7.17 -0.66
N LEU A 236 17.26 7.61 0.10
CA LEU A 236 17.07 8.39 1.32
C LEU A 236 16.46 9.76 1.03
N ALA A 237 16.94 10.45 -0.02
CA ALA A 237 16.39 11.74 -0.42
C ALA A 237 14.92 11.62 -0.84
N LEU A 238 14.55 10.59 -1.61
CA LEU A 238 13.17 10.33 -2.01
C LEU A 238 12.27 10.03 -0.81
N GLU A 239 12.72 9.17 0.09
CA GLU A 239 11.97 8.77 1.28
C GLU A 239 11.69 9.96 2.22
N LEU A 240 12.71 10.77 2.50
CA LEU A 240 12.58 11.94 3.38
C LEU A 240 11.77 13.07 2.74
N SER A 241 11.80 13.18 1.41
CA SER A 241 11.05 14.21 0.67
C SER A 241 9.62 13.79 0.33
N ALA A 242 9.24 12.52 0.50
CA ALA A 242 7.91 12.01 0.18
C ALA A 242 6.73 12.87 0.70
N PRO A 243 6.74 13.40 1.95
CA PRO A 243 5.66 14.27 2.44
C PRO A 243 5.42 15.54 1.61
N ALA A 244 6.44 16.05 0.90
CA ALA A 244 6.30 17.21 0.04
C ALA A 244 5.33 16.97 -1.13
N ALA A 245 5.05 15.71 -1.49
CA ALA A 245 4.06 15.34 -2.49
C ALA A 245 2.61 15.69 -2.09
N LEU A 246 2.32 15.83 -0.79
CA LEU A 246 1.00 16.22 -0.30
C LEU A 246 0.71 17.71 -0.53
N PHE A 247 1.74 18.54 -0.36
CA PHE A 247 1.59 20.00 -0.29
C PHE A 247 1.96 20.71 -1.60
N SER A 248 2.76 20.08 -2.46
CA SER A 248 3.23 20.69 -3.71
C SER A 248 2.74 19.91 -4.92
N HIS A 249 2.11 20.59 -5.87
CA HIS A 249 1.76 20.01 -7.16
C HIS A 249 2.99 19.56 -7.96
N ARG A 250 4.10 20.32 -7.88
CA ARG A 250 5.39 19.91 -8.47
C ARG A 250 5.96 18.71 -7.74
N GLY A 251 5.92 18.72 -6.40
CA GLY A 251 6.32 17.59 -5.57
C GLY A 251 5.58 16.31 -5.96
N LYS A 252 4.25 16.38 -6.08
CA LYS A 252 3.43 15.24 -6.52
C LYS A 252 3.83 14.69 -7.88
N LYS A 253 4.03 15.57 -8.88
CA LYS A 253 4.39 15.18 -10.25
C LYS A 253 5.77 14.51 -10.36
N ILE A 254 6.69 14.85 -9.47
CA ILE A 254 8.06 14.31 -9.50
C ILE A 254 8.16 13.13 -8.55
N LEU A 255 7.82 13.32 -7.27
CA LEU A 255 8.04 12.36 -6.21
C LEU A 255 7.20 11.09 -6.37
N ILE A 256 5.94 11.18 -6.82
CA ILE A 256 5.10 9.97 -6.93
C ILE A 256 5.62 9.01 -8.01
N PRO A 257 5.92 9.47 -9.24
CA PRO A 257 6.62 8.62 -10.21
C PRO A 257 8.00 8.17 -9.73
N SER A 258 8.78 9.02 -9.05
CA SER A 258 10.08 8.62 -8.52
C SER A 258 9.98 7.54 -7.44
N LEU A 259 9.00 7.62 -6.54
CA LEU A 259 8.73 6.59 -5.52
C LEU A 259 8.26 5.29 -6.19
N PHE A 260 7.46 5.38 -7.24
CA PHE A 260 7.09 4.21 -8.04
C PHE A 260 8.32 3.52 -8.65
N LEU A 261 9.18 4.28 -9.33
CA LEU A 261 10.42 3.77 -9.90
C LEU A 261 11.37 3.23 -8.84
N PHE A 262 11.43 3.87 -7.67
CA PHE A 262 12.20 3.39 -6.53
C PHE A 262 11.70 2.03 -6.04
N GLN A 263 10.38 1.83 -5.90
CA GLN A 263 9.84 0.53 -5.50
C GLN A 263 10.04 -0.54 -6.57
N VAL A 264 9.91 -0.20 -7.86
CA VAL A 264 10.26 -1.09 -8.97
C VAL A 264 11.74 -1.48 -8.89
N GLY A 265 12.62 -0.51 -8.60
CA GLY A 265 14.05 -0.75 -8.37
C GLY A 265 14.29 -1.73 -7.22
N ASN A 266 13.61 -1.55 -6.08
CA ASN A 266 13.73 -2.49 -4.95
C ASN A 266 13.18 -3.88 -5.30
N ALA A 267 12.08 -3.99 -6.04
CA ALA A 267 11.55 -5.28 -6.47
C ALA A 267 12.53 -6.01 -7.41
N LEU A 268 13.15 -5.28 -8.34
CA LEU A 268 14.07 -5.86 -9.33
C LEU A 268 15.46 -6.17 -8.75
N LEU A 269 16.00 -5.28 -7.90
CA LEU A 269 17.38 -5.32 -7.44
C LEU A 269 17.55 -5.91 -6.04
N LEU A 270 16.52 -5.81 -5.20
CA LEU A 270 16.52 -6.34 -3.83
C LEU A 270 15.52 -7.48 -3.64
N TYR A 271 14.82 -7.90 -4.71
CA TYR A 271 13.85 -9.00 -4.71
C TYR A 271 12.75 -8.82 -3.65
N GLN A 272 12.33 -7.57 -3.45
CA GLN A 272 11.34 -7.21 -2.44
C GLN A 272 9.92 -7.21 -3.01
N ASP A 273 9.11 -8.17 -2.56
CA ASP A 273 7.77 -8.41 -3.11
C ASP A 273 6.67 -7.49 -2.55
N PHE A 274 6.96 -6.70 -1.51
CA PHE A 274 5.95 -5.80 -0.96
C PHE A 274 5.51 -4.72 -1.95
N PHE A 275 6.28 -4.42 -3.01
CA PHE A 275 5.86 -3.53 -4.09
C PHE A 275 4.45 -3.87 -4.62
N PHE A 276 4.15 -5.16 -4.79
CA PHE A 276 2.86 -5.61 -5.31
C PHE A 276 1.69 -5.26 -4.39
N ALA A 277 1.92 -5.20 -3.08
CA ALA A 277 0.93 -4.78 -2.10
C ALA A 277 0.70 -3.24 -2.11
N TYR A 278 1.69 -2.45 -2.54
CA TYR A 278 1.61 -0.98 -2.63
C TYR A 278 1.03 -0.48 -3.94
N LEU A 279 1.07 -1.28 -5.01
CA LEU A 279 0.71 -0.83 -6.36
C LEU A 279 -0.69 -0.20 -6.42
N GLY A 280 -1.64 -0.80 -5.69
CA GLY A 280 -3.01 -0.30 -5.61
C GLY A 280 -3.12 1.10 -5.00
N LEU A 281 -2.18 1.50 -4.14
CA LEU A 281 -2.18 2.80 -3.47
C LEU A 281 -1.82 3.95 -4.41
N TYR A 282 -1.12 3.70 -5.51
CA TYR A 282 -0.81 4.72 -6.50
C TYR A 282 -2.06 5.29 -7.18
N ALA A 283 -3.15 4.53 -7.26
CA ALA A 283 -4.43 5.01 -7.80
C ALA A 283 -4.95 6.24 -7.04
N PHE A 284 -4.69 6.36 -5.74
CA PHE A 284 -5.13 7.50 -4.95
C PHE A 284 -4.41 8.80 -5.32
N TRP A 285 -3.24 8.72 -5.97
CA TRP A 285 -2.46 9.89 -6.38
C TRP A 285 -2.86 10.43 -7.76
N VAL A 286 -3.58 9.63 -8.54
CA VAL A 286 -4.04 10.02 -9.87
C VAL A 286 -5.16 11.06 -9.75
N PRO A 287 -5.06 12.20 -10.45
CA PRO A 287 -6.02 13.28 -10.31
C PRO A 287 -7.27 13.04 -11.19
N TRP A 288 -7.95 11.92 -10.94
CA TRP A 288 -9.07 11.34 -11.71
C TRP A 288 -10.12 12.37 -12.17
N GLN A 289 -10.44 13.34 -11.32
CA GLN A 289 -11.40 14.41 -11.59
C GLN A 289 -11.14 15.23 -12.86
N HIS A 290 -9.88 15.36 -13.31
CA HIS A 290 -9.55 16.11 -14.52
C HIS A 290 -9.93 15.37 -15.82
N PHE A 291 -10.10 14.05 -15.76
CA PHE A 291 -10.49 13.25 -16.92
C PHE A 291 -12.00 13.28 -17.17
N ALA A 292 -12.82 13.58 -16.15
CA ALA A 292 -14.27 13.68 -16.30
C ALA A 292 -14.71 14.95 -17.05
N SER A 293 -13.96 16.05 -16.94
CA SER A 293 -14.30 17.32 -17.60
C SER A 293 -14.04 17.33 -19.12
N GLN A 294 -13.37 16.31 -19.67
CA GLN A 294 -13.06 16.22 -21.10
C GLN A 294 -14.00 15.30 -21.89
N GLY A 295 -14.92 14.60 -21.21
CA GLY A 295 -15.77 13.55 -21.81
C GLY A 295 -17.23 13.94 -22.06
N HIS A 296 -17.62 15.20 -21.92
CA HIS A 296 -18.94 15.66 -22.39
C HIS A 296 -18.76 16.48 -23.66
N PRO A 297 -19.13 15.97 -24.85
CA PRO A 297 -19.43 16.88 -25.95
C PRO A 297 -20.52 17.83 -25.43
N ARG A 298 -20.27 19.14 -25.56
CA ARG A 298 -21.35 20.13 -25.46
C ARG A 298 -22.44 19.66 -26.42
N LYS A 299 -23.57 19.25 -25.86
CA LYS A 299 -24.81 19.20 -26.64
C LYS A 299 -25.24 20.65 -26.78
N ASP A 300 -24.75 21.27 -27.84
CA ASP A 300 -25.43 22.42 -28.44
C ASP A 300 -26.72 21.92 -29.10
#